data_AF-A0ABD2U911-F1
#
_entry.id   AF-A0ABD2U911-F1
#
_cell.length_a   1.000
_cell.length_b   1.000
_cell.length_c   1.000
_cell.angle_alpha   90.00
_cell.angle_beta   90.00
_cell.angle_gamma   90.00
#
_symmetry.space_group_name_H-M   'P 1'
#
loop_
_entity.id
_entity.type
_entity.pdbx_description
1 polymer ?
#
loop_
_entity_poly.entity_id
_entity_poly.type
_entity_poly.pdbx_seq_one_letter_code
_entity_poly.pdbx_strand_id
1 'polypeptide(L)'
;MPVDIGVYEKKVVQWKLNLSQIGLDVVRTDRSLVFYENQANQAKLWDVLAVYAWIDKDIGYVQGMTDICSPIIILLENEADAFWCFERAMRRLRENFKSSANSIGVQSQLRSLAQIVTIVDPKLHRHLEELDGGEYLFALRMLMVLFRRELSFVDALYLWEVMWAMEYNPNIYSLYDKTLEQLPDKLNDTQLKQYGKFERRIVRTGATKQHDALAIFLVASVLETKKKQLMKEAKGLDDVVQILSAITGNLDAKKALNEALKVHKKYMSKVKKT
;
A
#
# COMPACT_ATOMS: atom_id res chain seq x y z
N MET A 1 -25.93 27.74 -5.57
CA MET A 1 -25.13 28.00 -6.79
C MET A 1 -25.66 27.08 -7.88
N PRO A 2 -25.91 27.57 -9.10
CA PRO A 2 -26.33 26.70 -10.19
C PRO A 2 -25.18 25.75 -10.55
N VAL A 3 -25.49 24.45 -10.63
CA VAL A 3 -24.52 23.44 -11.09
C VAL A 3 -24.30 23.69 -12.58
N ASP A 4 -23.05 23.97 -12.95
CA ASP A 4 -22.67 24.09 -14.36
C ASP A 4 -22.88 22.73 -15.06
N ILE A 5 -23.95 22.64 -15.85
CA ILE A 5 -24.49 21.40 -16.42
C ILE A 5 -23.42 20.70 -17.27
N GLY A 6 -22.61 21.45 -18.01
CA GLY A 6 -21.55 20.89 -18.85
C GLY A 6 -20.39 20.24 -18.06
N VAL A 7 -20.09 20.76 -16.86
CA VAL A 7 -19.09 20.16 -15.97
C VAL A 7 -19.65 18.91 -15.29
N TYR A 8 -20.94 18.91 -14.95
CA TYR A 8 -21.61 17.74 -14.38
C TYR A 8 -21.69 16.58 -15.38
N GLU A 9 -22.05 16.85 -16.63
CA GLU A 9 -22.11 15.82 -17.69
C GLU A 9 -20.74 15.17 -17.93
N LYS A 10 -19.66 15.95 -18.03
CA LYS A 10 -18.30 15.40 -18.17
C LYS A 10 -17.92 14.47 -17.01
N LYS A 11 -18.30 14.82 -15.78
CA LYS A 11 -18.07 13.99 -14.59
C LYS A 11 -18.84 12.68 -14.64
N VAL A 12 -20.10 12.73 -15.06
CA VAL A 12 -20.94 11.52 -15.24
C VAL A 12 -20.36 10.62 -16.32
N VAL A 13 -19.91 11.17 -17.45
CA VAL A 13 -19.28 10.39 -18.52
C VAL A 13 -18.02 9.70 -18.02
N GLN A 14 -17.11 10.42 -17.34
CA GLN A 14 -15.88 9.83 -16.82
C GLN A 14 -16.16 8.73 -15.79
N TRP A 15 -17.13 8.94 -14.91
CA TRP A 15 -17.53 7.91 -13.95
C TRP A 15 -18.09 6.66 -14.63
N LYS A 16 -18.96 6.82 -15.64
CA LYS A 16 -19.48 5.70 -16.44
C LYS A 16 -18.38 4.90 -17.14
N LEU A 17 -17.31 5.57 -17.60
CA LEU A 17 -16.15 4.87 -18.18
C LEU A 17 -15.46 3.98 -17.13
N ASN A 18 -15.34 4.45 -15.88
CA ASN A 18 -14.77 3.65 -14.79
C ASN A 18 -15.60 2.40 -14.48
N LEU A 19 -16.94 2.48 -14.58
CA LEU A 19 -17.84 1.36 -14.26
C LEU A 19 -17.55 0.09 -15.08
N SER A 20 -17.24 0.26 -16.37
CA SER A 20 -16.87 -0.85 -17.25
C SER A 20 -15.59 -1.54 -16.79
N GLN A 21 -14.57 -0.74 -16.44
CA GLN A 21 -13.30 -1.26 -15.93
C GLN A 21 -13.47 -1.96 -14.58
N ILE A 22 -14.28 -1.39 -13.68
CA ILE A 22 -14.62 -2.01 -12.39
C ILE A 22 -15.25 -3.39 -12.61
N GLY A 23 -16.23 -3.50 -13.51
CA GLY A 23 -16.85 -4.79 -13.84
C GLY A 23 -15.84 -5.85 -14.29
N LEU A 24 -14.91 -5.48 -15.16
CA LEU A 24 -13.87 -6.39 -15.64
C LEU A 24 -12.91 -6.84 -14.53
N ASP A 25 -12.56 -5.95 -13.60
CA ASP A 25 -11.66 -6.28 -12.50
C ASP A 25 -12.36 -7.07 -11.38
N VAL A 26 -13.63 -6.77 -11.06
CA VAL A 26 -14.47 -7.53 -10.11
C VAL A 26 -14.54 -8.99 -10.54
N VAL A 27 -14.85 -9.24 -11.81
CA VAL A 27 -14.94 -10.61 -12.33
C VAL A 27 -13.61 -11.33 -12.26
N ARG A 28 -12.46 -10.64 -12.21
CA ARG A 28 -11.11 -11.22 -12.08
C ARG A 28 -10.59 -11.31 -10.64
N THR A 29 -11.28 -10.70 -9.68
CA THR A 29 -10.80 -10.59 -8.29
C THR A 29 -11.09 -11.88 -7.53
N ASP A 30 -10.05 -12.43 -6.87
CA ASP A 30 -10.15 -13.53 -5.91
C ASP A 30 -11.05 -14.71 -6.33
N ARG A 31 -11.01 -15.09 -7.61
CA ARG A 31 -11.86 -16.16 -8.19
C ARG A 31 -11.77 -17.51 -7.48
N SER A 32 -10.68 -17.78 -6.78
CA SER A 32 -10.49 -19.01 -6.01
C SER A 32 -11.23 -19.01 -4.68
N LEU A 33 -11.76 -17.86 -4.23
CA LEU A 33 -12.56 -17.76 -3.02
C LEU A 33 -14.03 -18.04 -3.33
N VAL A 34 -14.59 -19.05 -2.65
CA VAL A 34 -16.01 -19.43 -2.74
C VAL A 34 -16.95 -18.24 -2.53
N PHE A 35 -16.54 -17.26 -1.73
CA PHE A 35 -17.28 -16.02 -1.50
C PHE A 35 -17.69 -15.32 -2.80
N TYR A 36 -16.82 -15.29 -3.82
CA TYR A 36 -17.09 -14.63 -5.09
C TYR A 36 -17.80 -15.51 -6.13
N GLU A 37 -18.12 -16.76 -5.82
CA GLU A 37 -19.03 -17.55 -6.66
C GLU A 37 -20.47 -16.97 -6.64
N ASN A 38 -20.83 -16.29 -5.56
CA ASN A 38 -22.11 -15.60 -5.43
C ASN A 38 -22.08 -14.23 -6.15
N GLN A 39 -22.97 -14.05 -7.13
CA GLN A 39 -23.12 -12.80 -7.88
C GLN A 39 -23.50 -11.61 -6.99
N ALA A 40 -24.24 -11.82 -5.89
CA ALA A 40 -24.57 -10.75 -4.95
C ALA A 40 -23.31 -10.17 -4.27
N ASN A 41 -22.33 -11.01 -3.97
CA ASN A 41 -21.07 -10.59 -3.37
C ASN A 41 -20.18 -9.84 -4.37
N GLN A 42 -20.21 -10.26 -5.64
CA GLN A 42 -19.55 -9.52 -6.73
C GLN A 42 -20.23 -8.16 -6.96
N ALA A 43 -21.56 -8.10 -6.94
CA ALA A 43 -22.33 -6.86 -7.06
C ALA A 43 -21.96 -5.89 -5.93
N LYS A 44 -21.91 -6.38 -4.68
CA LYS A 44 -21.49 -5.57 -3.53
C LYS A 44 -20.08 -4.99 -3.67
N LEU A 45 -19.12 -5.77 -4.19
CA LEU A 45 -17.77 -5.27 -4.48
C LEU A 45 -17.82 -4.18 -5.57
N TRP A 46 -18.60 -4.40 -6.62
CA TRP A 46 -18.79 -3.43 -7.70
C TRP A 46 -19.43 -2.12 -7.20
N ASP A 47 -20.48 -2.20 -6.39
CA ASP A 47 -21.23 -1.05 -5.88
C ASP A 47 -20.34 -0.15 -5.01
N VAL A 48 -19.60 -0.73 -4.06
CA VAL A 48 -18.66 0.02 -3.20
C VAL A 48 -17.59 0.74 -4.03
N LEU A 49 -17.02 0.06 -5.04
CA LEU A 49 -16.03 0.66 -5.94
C LEU A 49 -16.63 1.76 -6.82
N ALA A 50 -17.84 1.55 -7.32
CA ALA A 50 -18.57 2.52 -8.15
C ALA A 50 -18.87 3.80 -7.34
N VAL A 51 -19.35 3.67 -6.11
CA VAL A 51 -19.58 4.81 -5.22
C VAL A 51 -18.27 5.51 -4.89
N TYR A 52 -17.20 4.77 -4.57
CA TYR A 52 -15.89 5.39 -4.31
C TYR A 52 -15.40 6.22 -5.49
N ALA A 53 -15.48 5.68 -6.71
CA ALA A 53 -15.05 6.36 -7.93
C ALA A 53 -15.85 7.65 -8.21
N TRP A 54 -17.07 7.76 -7.68
CA TRP A 54 -17.86 8.99 -7.73
C TRP A 54 -17.45 10.00 -6.66
N ILE A 55 -17.04 9.54 -5.48
CA ILE A 55 -16.68 10.38 -4.33
C ILE A 55 -15.29 11.01 -4.52
N ASP A 56 -14.26 10.20 -4.80
CA ASP A 56 -12.89 10.69 -5.01
C ASP A 56 -12.61 10.84 -6.52
N LYS A 57 -13.13 11.91 -7.12
CA LYS A 57 -13.09 12.12 -8.58
C LYS A 57 -11.70 12.35 -9.14
N ASP A 58 -10.75 12.80 -8.32
CA ASP A 58 -9.39 13.06 -8.79
C ASP A 58 -8.64 11.74 -9.03
N ILE A 59 -8.95 10.70 -8.24
CA ILE A 59 -8.39 9.35 -8.41
C ILE A 59 -9.31 8.50 -9.29
N GLY A 60 -10.62 8.57 -9.03
CA GLY A 60 -11.62 7.71 -9.64
C GLY A 60 -11.42 6.25 -9.26
N TYR A 61 -11.41 5.38 -10.26
CA TYR A 61 -11.05 3.98 -10.12
C TYR A 61 -9.73 3.69 -10.81
N VAL A 62 -8.84 2.97 -10.13
CA VAL A 62 -7.55 2.52 -10.65
C VAL A 62 -7.43 1.02 -10.41
N GLN A 63 -6.88 0.30 -11.40
CA GLN A 63 -6.66 -1.13 -11.29
C GLN A 63 -5.80 -1.46 -10.04
N GLY A 64 -6.23 -2.45 -9.26
CA GLY A 64 -5.65 -2.80 -7.96
C GLY A 64 -6.48 -2.33 -6.77
N MET A 65 -7.42 -1.40 -6.96
CA MET A 65 -8.35 -1.03 -5.88
C MET A 65 -9.29 -2.16 -5.48
N THR A 66 -9.65 -3.07 -6.40
CA THR A 66 -10.42 -4.28 -6.08
C THR A 66 -9.68 -5.20 -5.10
N ASP A 67 -8.35 -5.26 -5.17
CA ASP A 67 -7.52 -6.06 -4.27
C ASP A 67 -7.58 -5.52 -2.84
N ILE A 68 -7.67 -4.20 -2.67
CA ILE A 68 -7.85 -3.56 -1.37
C ILE A 68 -9.28 -3.73 -0.85
N CYS A 69 -10.28 -3.59 -1.73
CA CYS A 69 -11.68 -3.64 -1.34
C CYS A 69 -12.16 -5.07 -1.02
N SER A 70 -11.62 -6.09 -1.70
CA SER A 70 -12.09 -7.47 -1.58
C SER A 70 -12.13 -7.98 -0.13
N PRO A 71 -11.03 -7.89 0.66
CA PRO A 71 -11.05 -8.33 2.05
C PRO A 71 -12.06 -7.58 2.93
N ILE A 72 -12.32 -6.30 2.65
CA ILE A 72 -13.28 -5.49 3.39
C ILE A 72 -14.70 -5.97 3.12
N ILE A 73 -15.03 -6.29 1.87
CA ILE A 73 -16.35 -6.79 1.46
C ILE A 73 -16.63 -8.19 2.04
N ILE A 74 -15.58 -9.02 2.13
CA ILE A 74 -15.67 -10.36 2.74
C ILE A 74 -15.90 -10.26 4.26
N LEU A 75 -15.26 -9.31 4.94
CA LEU A 75 -15.34 -9.18 6.40
C LEU A 75 -16.61 -8.48 6.89
N LEU A 76 -17.11 -7.51 6.14
CA LEU A 76 -18.21 -6.65 6.58
C LEU A 76 -19.47 -7.01 5.83
N GLU A 77 -20.52 -7.47 6.53
CA GLU A 77 -21.80 -7.82 5.93
C GLU A 77 -22.57 -6.59 5.42
N ASN A 78 -22.50 -5.47 6.13
CA ASN A 78 -23.13 -4.22 5.74
C ASN A 78 -22.31 -3.49 4.67
N GLU A 79 -22.95 -3.11 3.57
CA GLU A 79 -22.30 -2.44 2.45
C GLU A 79 -21.87 -0.99 2.75
N ALA A 80 -22.65 -0.26 3.54
CA ALA A 80 -22.30 1.10 3.95
C ALA A 80 -21.07 1.10 4.87
N ASP A 81 -20.99 0.14 5.79
CA ASP A 81 -19.80 -0.04 6.65
C ASP A 81 -18.59 -0.42 5.80
N ALA A 82 -18.76 -1.34 4.83
CA ALA A 82 -17.71 -1.71 3.89
C ALA A 82 -17.21 -0.52 3.08
N PHE A 83 -18.13 0.33 2.59
CA PHE A 83 -17.79 1.56 1.88
C PHE A 83 -16.95 2.49 2.76
N TRP A 84 -17.38 2.79 3.99
CA TRP A 84 -16.65 3.72 4.86
C TRP A 84 -15.29 3.16 5.31
N CYS A 85 -15.19 1.85 5.53
CA CYS A 85 -13.91 1.19 5.80
C CYS A 85 -12.98 1.26 4.57
N PHE A 86 -13.51 0.99 3.38
CA PHE A 86 -12.75 1.08 2.13
C PHE A 86 -12.29 2.51 1.83
N GLU A 87 -13.17 3.50 1.95
CA GLU A 87 -12.85 4.91 1.76
C GLU A 87 -11.70 5.34 2.70
N ARG A 88 -11.76 4.92 3.97
CA ARG A 88 -10.69 5.20 4.95
C ARG A 88 -9.38 4.49 4.61
N ALA A 89 -9.43 3.24 4.15
CA ALA A 89 -8.23 2.53 3.68
C ALA A 89 -7.62 3.26 2.47
N MET A 90 -8.47 3.70 1.53
CA MET A 90 -8.05 4.44 0.35
C MET A 90 -7.48 5.81 0.69
N ARG A 91 -7.95 6.53 1.72
CA ARG A 91 -7.28 7.77 2.15
C ARG A 91 -5.81 7.57 2.53
N ARG A 92 -5.47 6.42 3.13
CA ARG A 92 -4.07 6.07 3.47
C ARG A 92 -3.27 5.73 2.22
N LEU A 93 -3.90 5.05 1.25
CA LEU A 93 -3.27 4.57 0.03
C LEU A 93 -3.41 5.51 -1.15
N ARG A 94 -4.10 6.66 -0.99
CA ARG A 94 -4.53 7.54 -2.09
C ARG A 94 -3.37 7.96 -2.96
N GLU A 95 -2.25 8.30 -2.33
CA GLU A 95 -1.02 8.69 -3.04
C GLU A 95 -0.48 7.57 -3.91
N ASN A 96 -0.64 6.29 -3.55
CA ASN A 96 -0.18 5.14 -4.34
C ASN A 96 -0.90 5.06 -5.69
N PHE A 97 -2.16 5.49 -5.75
CA PHE A 97 -3.02 5.42 -6.92
C PHE A 97 -3.06 6.71 -7.74
N LYS A 98 -2.38 7.77 -7.28
CA LYS A 98 -2.18 8.95 -8.13
C LYS A 98 -1.30 8.57 -9.31
N SER A 99 -1.79 8.81 -10.52
CA SER A 99 -0.99 8.70 -11.73
C SER A 99 -1.00 10.06 -12.43
N SER A 100 0.18 10.63 -12.64
CA SER A 100 0.37 11.83 -13.47
C SER A 100 1.13 11.42 -14.72
N ALA A 101 1.05 12.23 -15.78
CA ALA A 101 1.76 11.99 -17.04
C ALA A 101 3.27 11.73 -16.85
N ASN A 102 3.85 12.23 -15.76
CA ASN A 102 5.29 12.15 -15.46
C ASN A 102 5.65 11.38 -14.17
N SER A 103 4.68 10.84 -13.41
CA SER A 103 4.98 10.15 -12.15
C SER A 103 3.92 9.14 -11.71
N ILE A 104 4.40 8.00 -11.20
CA ILE A 104 3.59 6.96 -10.57
C ILE A 104 3.51 7.25 -9.06
N GLY A 105 2.34 7.06 -8.46
CA GLY A 105 2.07 7.38 -7.06
C GLY A 105 3.05 6.77 -6.03
N VAL A 106 3.56 5.56 -6.33
CA VAL A 106 4.52 4.86 -5.46
C VAL A 106 5.99 5.24 -5.68
N GLN A 107 6.31 6.17 -6.59
CA GLN A 107 7.69 6.55 -6.93
C GLN A 107 8.50 7.04 -5.72
N SER A 108 7.89 7.76 -4.78
CA SER A 108 8.57 8.19 -3.54
C SER A 108 8.94 7.00 -2.64
N GLN A 109 8.09 5.98 -2.58
CA GLN A 109 8.33 4.76 -1.81
C GLN A 109 9.39 3.88 -2.46
N LEU A 110 9.40 3.77 -3.80
CA LEU A 110 10.45 3.06 -4.55
C LEU A 110 11.82 3.72 -4.39
N ARG A 111 11.89 5.06 -4.45
CA ARG A 111 13.14 5.79 -4.15
C ARG A 111 13.61 5.56 -2.71
N SER A 112 12.68 5.54 -1.76
CA SER A 112 13.00 5.25 -0.35
C SER A 112 13.47 3.81 -0.17
N LEU A 113 12.86 2.85 -0.88
CA LEU A 113 13.30 1.46 -0.94
C LEU A 113 14.73 1.37 -1.46
N ALA A 114 15.03 2.03 -2.59
CA ALA A 114 16.37 2.05 -3.18
C ALA A 114 17.40 2.52 -2.14
N GLN A 115 17.16 3.67 -1.50
CA GLN A 115 18.05 4.19 -0.45
C GLN A 115 18.24 3.24 0.74
N ILE A 116 17.15 2.61 1.20
CA ILE A 116 17.21 1.62 2.29
C ILE A 116 18.09 0.45 1.87
N VAL A 117 17.90 -0.10 0.66
CA VAL A 117 18.69 -1.24 0.16
C VAL A 117 20.14 -0.83 -0.07
N THR A 118 20.43 0.37 -0.60
CA THR A 118 21.80 0.91 -0.75
C THR A 118 22.52 0.93 0.60
N ILE A 119 21.86 1.36 1.68
CA ILE A 119 22.46 1.44 3.02
C ILE A 119 22.57 0.05 3.65
N VAL A 120 21.50 -0.75 3.60
CA VAL A 120 21.43 -2.05 4.26
C VAL A 120 22.33 -3.09 3.59
N ASP A 121 22.29 -3.16 2.26
CA ASP A 121 22.99 -4.12 1.43
C ASP A 121 23.46 -3.52 0.08
N PRO A 122 24.55 -2.74 0.09
CA PRO A 122 25.06 -2.07 -1.11
C PRO A 122 25.39 -3.03 -2.26
N LYS A 123 25.78 -4.28 -1.95
CA LYS A 123 26.12 -5.29 -2.96
C LYS A 123 24.89 -5.72 -3.75
N LEU A 124 23.77 -5.94 -3.06
CA LEU A 124 22.51 -6.28 -3.71
C LEU A 124 21.99 -5.11 -4.54
N HIS A 125 22.05 -3.88 -4.01
CA HIS A 125 21.63 -2.69 -4.75
C HIS A 125 22.39 -2.54 -6.07
N ARG A 126 23.74 -2.60 -6.02
CA ARG A 126 24.58 -2.50 -7.22
C ARG A 126 24.26 -3.59 -8.24
N HIS A 127 24.08 -4.83 -7.78
CA HIS A 127 23.73 -5.92 -8.68
C HIS A 127 22.38 -5.68 -9.36
N LEU A 128 21.36 -5.22 -8.63
CA LEU A 128 20.07 -4.86 -9.24
C LEU A 128 20.18 -3.69 -10.21
N GLU A 129 21.04 -2.71 -9.92
CA GLU A 129 21.32 -1.57 -10.82
C GLU A 129 21.99 -2.03 -12.12
N GLU A 130 22.96 -2.95 -12.06
CA GLU A 130 23.60 -3.57 -13.22
C GLU A 130 22.63 -4.38 -14.10
N LEU A 131 21.48 -4.78 -13.54
CA LEU A 131 20.41 -5.51 -14.24
C LEU A 131 19.28 -4.59 -14.73
N ASP A 132 19.49 -3.27 -14.78
CA ASP A 132 18.46 -2.25 -15.09
C ASP A 132 17.28 -2.22 -14.10
N GLY A 133 17.45 -2.80 -12.91
CA GLY A 133 16.46 -2.87 -11.83
C GLY A 133 16.63 -1.81 -10.73
N GLY A 134 17.47 -0.79 -10.94
CA GLY A 134 17.82 0.23 -9.94
C GLY A 134 16.66 1.12 -9.47
N GLU A 135 15.58 1.22 -10.27
CA GLU A 135 14.35 1.94 -9.89
C GLU A 135 13.34 1.09 -9.13
N TYR A 136 13.60 -0.22 -8.96
CA TYR A 136 12.76 -1.15 -8.20
C TYR A 136 11.30 -1.27 -8.70
N LEU A 137 11.03 -1.00 -9.99
CA LEU A 137 9.67 -1.06 -10.56
C LEU A 137 9.00 -2.43 -10.41
N PHE A 138 9.77 -3.52 -10.30
CA PHE A 138 9.26 -4.87 -9.98
C PHE A 138 8.54 -4.95 -8.63
N ALA A 139 8.78 -4.02 -7.70
CA ALA A 139 8.14 -3.96 -6.39
C ALA A 139 6.89 -3.06 -6.35
N LEU A 140 6.56 -2.39 -7.47
CA LEU A 140 5.44 -1.45 -7.57
C LEU A 140 4.14 -2.06 -7.05
N ARG A 141 3.82 -3.29 -7.50
CA ARG A 141 2.59 -3.99 -7.11
C ARG A 141 2.52 -4.25 -5.61
N MET A 142 3.63 -4.70 -5.00
CA MET A 142 3.70 -5.01 -3.57
C MET A 142 3.36 -3.80 -2.71
N LEU A 143 3.83 -2.60 -3.11
CA LEU A 143 3.54 -1.36 -2.41
C LEU A 143 2.13 -0.82 -2.72
N MET A 144 1.73 -0.87 -3.99
CA MET A 144 0.47 -0.31 -4.45
C MET A 144 -0.74 -0.97 -3.78
N VAL A 145 -0.74 -2.31 -3.68
CA VAL A 145 -1.84 -3.08 -3.08
C VAL A 145 -1.48 -3.74 -1.75
N LEU A 146 -0.51 -3.19 -1.02
CA LEU A 146 -0.08 -3.67 0.30
C LEU A 146 0.10 -5.21 0.38
N PHE A 147 0.88 -5.76 -0.55
CA PHE A 147 1.19 -7.20 -0.64
C PHE A 147 -0.02 -8.13 -0.86
N ARG A 148 -1.21 -7.60 -1.20
CA ARG A 148 -2.40 -8.43 -1.35
C ARG A 148 -2.20 -9.59 -2.31
N ARG A 149 -1.40 -9.43 -3.37
CA ARG A 149 -1.16 -10.48 -4.36
C ARG A 149 -0.09 -11.49 -3.91
N GLU A 150 0.74 -11.12 -2.95
CA GLU A 150 1.84 -11.93 -2.42
C GLU A 150 1.40 -12.78 -1.24
N LEU A 151 0.35 -12.37 -0.53
CA LEU A 151 -0.15 -13.00 0.68
C LEU A 151 -1.40 -13.86 0.42
N SER A 152 -1.60 -14.87 1.27
CA SER A 152 -2.90 -15.51 1.42
C SER A 152 -3.93 -14.52 1.97
N PHE A 153 -5.22 -14.85 1.88
CA PHE A 153 -6.28 -13.97 2.39
C PHE A 153 -6.10 -13.64 3.88
N VAL A 154 -5.85 -14.66 4.71
CA VAL A 154 -5.68 -14.52 6.16
C VAL A 154 -4.38 -13.78 6.50
N ASP A 155 -3.30 -14.07 5.77
CA ASP A 155 -2.03 -13.38 5.96
C ASP A 155 -2.12 -11.88 5.61
N ALA A 156 -2.89 -11.53 4.58
CA ALA A 156 -3.14 -10.15 4.21
C ALA A 156 -3.85 -9.39 5.34
N LEU A 157 -4.91 -9.97 5.93
CA LEU A 157 -5.62 -9.38 7.06
C LEU A 157 -4.68 -9.17 8.25
N TYR A 158 -3.95 -10.20 8.65
CA TYR A 158 -2.99 -10.13 9.76
C TYR A 158 -1.95 -9.02 9.53
N LEU A 159 -1.36 -8.96 8.34
CA LEU A 159 -0.32 -7.99 8.05
C LEU A 159 -0.86 -6.56 8.03
N TRP A 160 -2.06 -6.34 7.45
CA TRP A 160 -2.69 -5.03 7.42
C TRP A 160 -3.05 -4.52 8.81
N GLU A 161 -3.60 -5.36 9.69
CA GLU A 161 -3.87 -5.01 11.08
C GLU A 161 -2.60 -4.57 11.81
N VAL A 162 -1.51 -5.33 11.65
CA VAL A 162 -0.21 -4.97 12.24
C VAL A 162 0.31 -3.66 11.68
N MET A 163 0.28 -3.47 10.35
CA MET A 163 0.73 -2.23 9.71
C MET A 163 -0.05 -1.02 10.22
N TRP A 164 -1.37 -1.10 10.24
CA TRP A 164 -2.22 0.00 10.70
C TRP A 164 -2.03 0.30 12.19
N ALA A 165 -1.84 -0.73 13.03
CA ALA A 165 -1.54 -0.54 14.46
C ALA A 165 -0.15 0.08 14.70
N MET A 166 0.86 -0.33 13.92
CA MET A 166 2.22 0.19 14.05
C MET A 166 2.34 1.64 13.57
N GLU A 167 1.55 2.00 12.57
CA GLU A 167 1.49 3.34 11.96
C GLU A 167 0.30 4.17 12.49
N TYR A 168 -0.30 3.75 13.60
CA TYR A 168 -1.46 4.44 14.18
C TYR A 168 -1.06 5.82 14.71
N ASN A 169 -1.80 6.84 14.28
CA ASN A 169 -1.72 8.19 14.80
C ASN A 169 -3.08 8.55 15.41
N PRO A 170 -3.20 8.82 16.72
CA PRO A 170 -4.48 9.18 17.34
C PRO A 170 -5.09 10.45 16.75
N ASN A 171 -4.25 11.34 16.22
CA ASN A 171 -4.67 12.58 15.56
C ASN A 171 -4.98 12.39 14.08
N ILE A 172 -4.92 11.16 13.56
CA ILE A 172 -5.44 10.88 12.21
C ILE A 172 -6.90 11.34 12.09
N TYR A 173 -7.63 11.34 13.22
CA TYR A 173 -9.00 11.83 13.28
C TYR A 173 -9.14 13.35 13.37
N SER A 174 -8.16 14.07 13.92
CA SER A 174 -8.21 15.54 13.93
C SER A 174 -8.01 16.14 12.54
N LEU A 175 -7.32 15.45 11.64
CA LEU A 175 -7.30 15.77 10.20
C LEU A 175 -8.69 15.70 9.54
N TYR A 176 -9.68 15.06 10.16
CA TYR A 176 -11.03 14.92 9.61
C TYR A 176 -12.00 16.02 10.06
N ASP A 177 -11.64 16.81 11.08
CA ASP A 177 -12.46 17.90 11.59
C ASP A 177 -11.67 19.20 11.51
N LYS A 178 -12.06 20.13 10.63
CA LYS A 178 -11.38 21.44 10.44
C LYS A 178 -11.37 22.31 11.70
N THR A 179 -12.07 21.88 12.75
CA THR A 179 -12.35 22.64 13.97
C THR A 179 -11.55 22.19 15.19
N LEU A 180 -10.70 21.17 15.10
CA LEU A 180 -9.90 20.71 16.25
C LEU A 180 -8.57 21.46 16.34
N GLU A 181 -8.27 21.92 17.56
CA GLU A 181 -7.11 22.73 17.94
C GLU A 181 -5.79 22.16 17.44
N GLN A 182 -4.88 23.05 17.04
CA GLN A 182 -3.52 22.70 16.66
C GLN A 182 -2.84 21.95 17.81
N LEU A 183 -2.28 20.79 17.51
CA LEU A 183 -1.54 19.99 18.47
C LEU A 183 -0.37 20.81 19.04
N PRO A 184 -0.07 20.67 20.34
CA PRO A 184 1.10 21.32 20.93
C PRO A 184 2.39 20.84 20.24
N ASP A 185 3.32 21.77 19.99
CA ASP A 185 4.59 21.54 19.27
C ASP A 185 5.46 20.42 19.86
N LYS A 186 5.22 20.02 21.12
CA LYS A 186 5.91 18.90 21.79
C LYS A 186 4.93 18.04 22.57
N LEU A 187 4.78 16.79 22.12
CA LEU A 187 4.01 15.76 22.82
C LEU A 187 4.82 15.18 23.99
N ASN A 188 4.17 14.98 25.14
CA ASN A 188 4.81 14.31 26.28
C ASN A 188 4.86 12.78 26.09
N ASP A 189 5.71 12.09 26.88
CA ASP A 189 5.89 10.64 26.75
C ASP A 189 4.63 9.81 27.02
N THR A 190 3.67 10.34 27.79
CA THR A 190 2.39 9.69 28.07
C THR A 190 1.46 9.77 26.86
N GLN A 191 1.38 10.91 26.19
CA GLN A 191 0.63 11.10 24.94
C GLN A 191 1.22 10.25 23.81
N LEU A 192 2.55 10.18 23.73
CA LEU A 192 3.23 9.33 22.75
C LEU A 192 2.90 7.84 22.90
N LYS A 193 2.45 7.36 24.08
CA LYS A 193 2.03 5.96 24.25
C LYS A 193 0.80 5.58 23.43
N GLN A 194 -0.03 6.55 23.06
CA GLN A 194 -1.23 6.33 22.23
C GLN A 194 -0.88 6.13 20.75
N TYR A 195 0.31 6.54 20.33
CA TYR A 195 0.80 6.36 18.97
C TYR A 195 1.30 4.93 18.76
N GLY A 196 1.07 4.43 17.55
CA GLY A 196 1.69 3.22 17.03
C GLY A 196 3.21 3.30 17.08
N LYS A 197 3.87 2.15 17.20
CA LYS A 197 5.32 2.08 17.46
C LYS A 197 6.18 2.80 16.41
N PHE A 198 5.79 2.76 15.14
CA PHE A 198 6.51 3.43 14.05
C PHE A 198 6.18 4.92 14.06
N GLU A 199 4.90 5.30 14.12
CA GLU A 199 4.50 6.72 14.16
C GLU A 199 5.10 7.44 15.37
N ARG A 200 5.14 6.79 16.55
CA ARG A 200 5.79 7.31 17.76
C ARG A 200 7.26 7.65 17.55
N ARG A 201 7.97 6.85 16.75
CA ARG A 201 9.39 7.09 16.45
C ARG A 201 9.54 8.30 15.53
N ILE A 202 8.75 8.36 14.47
CA ILE A 202 8.71 9.49 13.52
C ILE A 202 8.51 10.80 14.28
N VAL A 203 7.49 10.84 15.16
CA VAL A 203 7.19 12.03 15.99
C VAL A 203 8.36 12.38 16.92
N ARG A 204 9.07 11.40 17.48
CA ARG A 204 10.23 11.64 18.37
C ARG A 204 11.48 12.13 17.63
N THR A 205 11.73 11.65 16.42
CA THR A 205 12.95 11.96 15.66
C THR A 205 12.78 13.16 14.73
N GLY A 206 11.54 13.61 14.49
CA GLY A 206 11.25 14.60 13.45
C GLY A 206 11.55 14.09 12.04
N ALA A 207 11.68 12.76 11.87
CA ALA A 207 11.97 12.15 10.57
C ALA A 207 10.80 12.38 9.60
N THR A 208 11.11 12.52 8.32
CA THR A 208 10.06 12.59 7.28
C THR A 208 9.36 11.22 7.19
N LYS A 209 8.03 11.23 7.02
CA LYS A 209 7.22 10.00 6.82
C LYS A 209 7.67 9.14 5.63
N GLN A 210 8.55 9.66 4.77
CA GLN A 210 9.01 9.02 3.55
C GLN A 210 9.78 7.72 3.76
N HIS A 211 10.53 7.56 4.87
CA HIS A 211 11.45 6.43 5.04
C HIS A 211 10.98 5.34 6.02
N ASP A 212 9.90 5.58 6.77
CA ASP A 212 9.48 4.74 7.90
C ASP A 212 8.14 4.01 7.68
N ALA A 213 7.72 3.80 6.44
CA ALA A 213 6.55 2.95 6.17
C ALA A 213 6.92 1.47 6.29
N LEU A 214 6.15 0.68 7.05
CA LEU A 214 6.43 -0.75 7.25
C LEU A 214 6.39 -1.53 5.93
N ALA A 215 5.54 -1.10 4.99
CA ALA A 215 5.46 -1.66 3.64
C ALA A 215 6.81 -1.67 2.90
N ILE A 216 7.60 -0.60 3.03
CA ILE A 216 8.89 -0.48 2.33
C ILE A 216 9.90 -1.47 2.91
N PHE A 217 9.92 -1.61 4.24
CA PHE A 217 10.76 -2.59 4.92
C PHE A 217 10.34 -4.03 4.64
N LEU A 218 9.03 -4.27 4.42
CA LEU A 218 8.55 -5.57 3.95
C LEU A 218 9.13 -5.91 2.58
N VAL A 219 9.14 -4.97 1.63
CA VAL A 219 9.75 -5.21 0.30
C VAL A 219 11.26 -5.49 0.46
N ALA A 220 11.97 -4.69 1.25
CA ALA A 220 13.39 -4.91 1.51
C ALA A 220 13.65 -6.28 2.17
N SER A 221 12.75 -6.77 3.02
CA SER A 221 12.86 -8.10 3.63
C SER A 221 12.69 -9.24 2.63
N VAL A 222 11.80 -9.08 1.64
CA VAL A 222 11.61 -10.03 0.55
C VAL A 222 12.89 -10.11 -0.28
N LEU A 223 13.49 -8.96 -0.61
CA LEU A 223 14.75 -8.89 -1.34
C LEU A 223 15.90 -9.55 -0.57
N GLU A 224 16.05 -9.27 0.73
CA GLU A 224 17.08 -9.90 1.57
C GLU A 224 16.89 -11.43 1.63
N THR A 225 15.64 -11.89 1.72
CA THR A 225 15.30 -13.32 1.74
C THR A 225 15.67 -14.01 0.43
N LYS A 226 15.45 -13.33 -0.71
CA LYS A 226 15.76 -13.85 -2.06
C LYS A 226 17.18 -13.53 -2.53
N LYS A 227 17.96 -12.76 -1.77
CA LYS A 227 19.30 -12.29 -2.13
C LYS A 227 20.19 -13.37 -2.73
N LYS A 228 20.32 -14.53 -2.07
CA LYS A 228 21.20 -15.60 -2.56
C LYS A 228 20.82 -16.08 -3.96
N GLN A 229 19.51 -16.14 -4.22
CA GLN A 229 18.97 -16.54 -5.51
C GLN A 229 19.17 -15.42 -6.54
N LEU A 230 18.81 -14.18 -6.19
CA LEU A 230 18.99 -13.00 -7.05
C LEU A 230 20.44 -12.86 -7.50
N MET A 231 21.40 -12.88 -6.57
CA MET A 231 22.83 -12.72 -6.88
C MET A 231 23.44 -13.84 -7.73
N LYS A 232 22.79 -15.02 -7.81
CA LYS A 232 23.33 -16.20 -8.50
C LYS A 232 22.64 -16.45 -9.84
N GLU A 233 21.33 -16.25 -9.87
CA GLU A 233 20.47 -16.67 -10.97
C GLU A 233 20.03 -15.50 -11.85
N ALA A 234 19.93 -14.27 -11.30
CA ALA A 234 19.47 -13.13 -12.07
C ALA A 234 20.58 -12.58 -12.98
N LYS A 235 20.30 -12.56 -14.28
CA LYS A 235 21.18 -11.99 -15.33
C LYS A 235 20.52 -10.84 -16.08
N GLY A 236 19.23 -10.60 -15.85
CA GLY A 236 18.50 -9.43 -16.32
C GLY A 236 17.30 -9.13 -15.43
N LEU A 237 16.61 -8.02 -15.72
CA LEU A 237 15.41 -7.59 -15.01
C LEU A 237 14.30 -8.66 -15.03
N ASP A 238 14.14 -9.38 -16.14
CA ASP A 238 13.13 -10.43 -16.28
C ASP A 238 13.35 -11.57 -15.28
N ASP A 239 14.60 -11.97 -15.04
CA ASP A 239 14.94 -12.99 -14.03
C ASP A 239 14.59 -12.49 -12.63
N VAL A 240 14.84 -11.21 -12.33
CA VAL A 240 14.45 -10.59 -11.05
C VAL A 240 12.94 -10.68 -10.85
N VAL A 241 12.16 -10.29 -11.87
CA VAL A 241 10.70 -10.38 -11.85
C VAL A 241 10.24 -11.83 -11.67
N GLN A 242 10.85 -12.78 -12.40
CA GLN A 242 10.52 -14.20 -12.29
C GLN A 242 10.81 -14.76 -10.89
N ILE A 243 11.99 -14.50 -10.34
CA ILE A 243 12.38 -14.94 -8.98
C ILE A 243 11.42 -14.38 -7.92
N LEU A 244 11.03 -13.11 -8.06
CA LEU A 244 10.09 -12.47 -7.13
C LEU A 244 8.66 -12.96 -7.33
N SER A 245 8.23 -13.26 -8.56
CA SER A 245 6.89 -13.78 -8.84
C SER A 245 6.60 -15.11 -8.14
N ALA A 246 7.64 -15.90 -7.84
CA ALA A 246 7.52 -17.16 -7.11
C ALA A 246 6.98 -16.99 -5.67
N ILE A 247 6.98 -15.77 -5.11
CA ILE A 247 6.39 -15.49 -3.79
C ILE A 247 4.89 -15.17 -3.87
N THR A 248 4.33 -14.96 -5.08
CA THR A 248 2.92 -14.61 -5.28
C THR A 248 2.02 -15.67 -4.61
N GLY A 249 1.12 -15.23 -3.74
CA GLY A 249 0.22 -16.09 -2.95
C GLY A 249 0.86 -16.95 -1.85
N ASN A 250 2.19 -16.93 -1.69
CA ASN A 250 2.94 -17.86 -0.84
C ASN A 250 3.86 -17.16 0.17
N LEU A 251 3.76 -15.84 0.33
CA LEU A 251 4.55 -15.10 1.30
C LEU A 251 3.99 -15.31 2.73
N ASP A 252 4.81 -15.84 3.63
CA ASP A 252 4.47 -15.95 5.05
C ASP A 252 4.55 -14.57 5.72
N ALA A 253 3.41 -14.04 6.16
CA ALA A 253 3.31 -12.69 6.71
C ALA A 253 4.13 -12.51 8.00
N LYS A 254 4.10 -13.49 8.91
CA LYS A 254 4.77 -13.39 10.20
C LYS A 254 6.30 -13.42 10.04
N LYS A 255 6.79 -14.28 9.16
CA LYS A 255 8.21 -14.37 8.80
C LYS A 255 8.65 -13.08 8.11
N ALA A 256 7.91 -12.62 7.10
CA ALA A 256 8.21 -11.38 6.38
C ALA A 256 8.26 -10.17 7.33
N LEU A 257 7.28 -10.04 8.23
CA LEU A 257 7.25 -9.00 9.25
C LEU A 257 8.48 -9.04 10.16
N ASN A 258 8.86 -10.22 10.67
CA ASN A 258 10.02 -10.35 11.54
C ASN A 258 11.33 -9.97 10.83
N GLU A 259 11.50 -10.38 9.57
CA GLU A 259 12.65 -10.00 8.76
C GLU A 259 12.65 -8.49 8.44
N ALA A 260 11.49 -7.91 8.11
CA ALA A 260 11.33 -6.47 7.91
C ALA A 260 11.78 -5.66 9.14
N LEU A 261 11.39 -6.10 10.34
CA LEU A 261 11.84 -5.45 11.58
C LEU A 261 13.35 -5.58 11.83
N LYS A 262 14.00 -6.66 11.37
CA LYS A 262 15.46 -6.80 11.42
C LYS A 262 16.13 -5.86 10.41
N VAL A 263 15.62 -5.79 9.18
CA VAL A 263 16.11 -4.85 8.16
C VAL A 263 15.98 -3.41 8.64
N HIS A 264 14.84 -3.02 9.20
CA HIS A 264 14.66 -1.70 9.81
C HIS A 264 15.69 -1.43 10.92
N LYS A 265 15.93 -2.38 11.85
CA LYS A 265 16.96 -2.18 12.89
C LYS A 265 18.35 -1.99 12.30
N LYS A 266 18.70 -2.76 11.26
CA LYS A 266 19.98 -2.67 10.53
C LYS A 266 20.13 -1.35 9.78
N TYR A 267 19.06 -0.85 9.17
CA TYR A 267 19.04 0.47 8.53
C TYR A 267 19.30 1.58 9.58
N MET A 268 18.53 1.61 10.66
CA MET A 268 18.67 2.62 11.71
C MET A 268 20.04 2.64 12.37
N SER A 269 20.70 1.48 12.52
CA SER A 269 22.03 1.42 13.13
C SER A 269 23.13 1.94 12.19
N LYS A 270 22.93 1.88 10.88
CA LYS A 270 23.85 2.41 9.87
C LYS A 270 23.67 3.90 9.64
N VAL A 271 22.43 4.37 9.57
CA VAL A 271 22.12 5.80 9.40
C VAL A 271 22.69 6.61 10.57
N LYS A 272 22.61 6.13 11.81
CA LYS A 272 23.21 6.81 12.97
C LYS A 272 24.75 6.89 12.97
N LYS A 273 25.42 6.11 12.13
CA LYS A 273 26.89 6.09 12.01
C LYS A 273 27.41 6.94 10.85
N THR A 274 26.50 7.48 10.04
CA THR A 274 26.78 8.33 8.89
C THR A 274 26.53 9.77 9.29
#